data_AF-A0A382AUC9-F1
#
_entry.id   AF-A0A382AUC9-F1
#
_cell.length_a   1.000
_cell.length_b   1.000
_cell.length_c   1.000
_cell.angle_alpha   90.00
_cell.angle_beta   90.00
_cell.angle_gamma   90.00
#
_symmetry.space_group_name_H-M   'P 1'
#
loop_
_entity.id
_entity.type
_entity.pdbx_description
1 polymer ?
#
loop_
_entity_poly.entity_id
_entity_poly.type
_entity_poly.pdbx_seq_one_letter_code
_entity_poly.pdbx_strand_id
1 'polypeptide(L)'
;MSQVIIIGAGPAGACLSLILSQRDIPVTLIERRRNFDREFRGEILMPSGFEALMQLGIDEKLNKVSNHSPCQLKFFLNKKQIL
;
A
#
# COMPACT_ATOMS: atom_id res chain seq x y z
N MET A 1 7.20 -25.17 10.54
CA MET A 1 5.82 -25.12 10.01
C MET A 1 5.34 -23.68 10.09
N SER A 2 4.64 -23.18 9.08
CA SER A 2 4.01 -21.84 9.14
C SER A 2 2.79 -21.88 10.06
N GLN A 3 2.67 -20.92 10.96
CA GLN A 3 1.50 -20.76 11.83
C GLN A 3 0.35 -20.07 11.07
N VAL A 4 0.68 -19.22 10.10
CA VAL A 4 -0.29 -18.49 9.28
C VAL A 4 0.05 -18.63 7.80
N ILE A 5 -0.96 -18.87 6.96
CA ILE A 5 -0.84 -18.83 5.50
C ILE A 5 -1.72 -17.68 5.00
N ILE A 6 -1.14 -16.79 4.20
CA ILE A 6 -1.81 -15.66 3.56
C ILE A 6 -1.81 -15.88 2.06
N ILE A 7 -2.99 -15.87 1.44
CA ILE A 7 -3.16 -16.02 0.00
C ILE A 7 -3.44 -14.63 -0.61
N GLY A 8 -2.53 -14.16 -1.45
CA GLY A 8 -2.57 -12.87 -2.14
C GLY A 8 -1.57 -11.86 -1.56
N ALA A 9 -0.56 -11.47 -2.36
CA ALA A 9 0.43 -10.45 -2.02
C ALA A 9 0.05 -9.06 -2.53
N GLY A 10 -1.25 -8.72 -2.47
CA GLY A 10 -1.70 -7.33 -2.59
C GLY A 10 -1.28 -6.48 -1.37
N PRO A 11 -1.61 -5.18 -1.35
CA PRO A 11 -1.19 -4.27 -0.28
C PRO A 11 -1.53 -4.79 1.12
N ALA A 12 -2.76 -5.25 1.33
CA ALA A 12 -3.21 -5.76 2.62
C ALA A 12 -2.46 -7.06 3.03
N GLY A 13 -2.31 -8.01 2.10
CA GLY A 13 -1.65 -9.29 2.39
C GLY A 13 -0.17 -9.13 2.68
N ALA A 14 0.53 -8.32 1.88
CA ALA A 14 1.94 -8.01 2.10
C ALA A 14 2.16 -7.27 3.43
N CYS A 15 1.32 -6.29 3.76
CA CYS A 15 1.40 -5.58 5.04
C CYS A 15 1.13 -6.52 6.21
N LEU A 16 0.09 -7.36 6.14
CA LEU A 16 -0.22 -8.31 7.21
C LEU A 16 0.91 -9.33 7.42
N SER A 17 1.48 -9.86 6.34
CA SER A 17 2.65 -10.74 6.43
C SER A 17 3.81 -10.07 7.14
N LEU A 18 4.10 -8.81 6.82
CA LEU A 18 5.15 -8.05 7.49
C LEU A 18 4.87 -7.85 8.99
N ILE A 19 3.64 -7.44 9.34
CA ILE A 19 3.18 -7.24 10.72
C ILE A 19 3.35 -8.51 11.57
N LEU A 20 2.97 -9.67 11.02
CA LEU A 20 3.09 -10.95 11.70
C LEU A 20 4.55 -11.38 11.82
N SER A 21 5.34 -11.21 10.76
CA SER A 21 6.76 -11.54 10.77
C SER A 21 7.55 -10.69 11.76
N GLN A 22 7.21 -9.40 11.92
CA GLN A 22 7.83 -8.50 12.91
C GLN A 22 7.50 -8.89 14.37
N ARG A 23 6.49 -9.74 14.58
CA ARG A 23 6.09 -10.29 15.89
C ARG A 23 6.55 -11.74 16.07
N ASP A 24 7.52 -12.18 15.28
CA ASP A 24 8.05 -13.55 15.30
C ASP A 24 7.02 -14.65 15.02
N ILE A 25 5.90 -14.31 14.36
CA ILE A 25 4.87 -15.28 13.96
C ILE A 25 5.25 -15.88 12.59
N PRO A 26 5.49 -17.20 12.48
CA PRO A 26 5.84 -17.83 11.22
C PRO A 26 4.72 -17.71 10.19
N VAL A 27 4.98 -17.01 9.09
CA VAL A 27 4.00 -16.75 8.03
C VAL A 27 4.49 -17.25 6.67
N THR A 28 3.58 -17.81 5.87
CA THR A 28 3.79 -18.10 4.46
C THR A 28 2.85 -17.23 3.62
N LEU A 29 3.42 -16.39 2.76
CA LEU A 29 2.68 -15.56 1.81
C LEU A 29 2.73 -16.21 0.42
N ILE A 30 1.57 -16.42 -0.20
CA ILE A 30 1.46 -17.04 -1.52
C ILE A 30 0.81 -16.06 -2.48
N GLU A 31 1.47 -15.79 -3.60
CA GLU A 31 0.94 -14.96 -4.70
C GLU A 31 1.01 -15.73 -6.01
N ARG A 32 -0.05 -15.60 -6.82
CA ARG A 32 -0.13 -16.23 -8.13
C ARG A 32 0.80 -15.55 -9.14
N ARG A 33 0.91 -14.21 -9.06
CA ARG A 33 1.77 -13.43 -9.95
C ARG A 33 3.24 -13.56 -9.58
N ARG A 34 4.08 -13.71 -10.60
CA ARG A 34 5.55 -13.78 -10.45
C ARG A 34 6.25 -12.45 -10.69
N ASN A 35 5.51 -11.46 -11.19
CA ASN A 35 5.94 -10.11 -11.47
C ASN A 35 4.97 -9.10 -10.85
N PHE A 36 5.45 -7.88 -10.67
CA PHE A 36 4.68 -6.75 -10.13
C PHE A 36 4.45 -5.68 -11.20
N ASP A 37 4.35 -6.10 -12.47
CA ASP A 37 4.12 -5.20 -13.60
C ASP A 37 2.82 -4.41 -13.36
N ARG A 38 2.90 -3.09 -13.60
CA ARG A 38 1.84 -2.14 -13.25
C ARG A 38 0.54 -2.49 -13.99
N GLU A 39 -0.43 -3.02 -13.24
CA GLU A 39 -1.84 -2.83 -13.55
C GLU A 39 -2.34 -1.64 -12.71
N PHE A 40 -2.98 -0.66 -13.36
CA PHE A 40 -3.58 0.50 -12.70
C PHE A 40 -4.55 0.07 -11.58
N ARG A 41 -4.11 0.06 -10.33
CA ARG A 41 -4.91 -0.27 -9.15
C ARG A 41 -4.35 0.45 -7.91
N GLY A 42 -5.18 1.23 -7.22
CA GLY A 42 -4.80 1.87 -5.95
C GLY A 42 -3.71 2.94 -6.07
N GLU A 43 -3.82 3.81 -7.07
CA GLU A 43 -2.78 4.82 -7.37
C GLU A 43 -2.66 5.95 -6.35
N ILE A 44 -3.69 6.13 -5.52
CA ILE A 44 -3.73 7.17 -4.50
C ILE A 44 -3.68 6.51 -3.13
N LEU A 45 -2.64 6.85 -2.36
CA LEU A 45 -2.62 6.63 -0.92
C LEU A 45 -3.24 7.84 -0.24
N MET A 46 -4.33 7.61 0.48
CA MET A 46 -4.87 8.62 1.39
C MET A 46 -3.89 8.86 2.55
N PRO A 47 -3.90 10.04 3.20
CA PRO A 47 -2.99 10.35 4.31
C PRO A 47 -2.95 9.27 5.40
N SER A 48 -4.11 8.73 5.79
CA SER A 48 -4.18 7.64 6.77
C SER A 48 -3.52 6.34 6.31
N GLY A 49 -3.59 6.03 5.02
CA GLY A 49 -2.90 4.89 4.43
C GLY A 49 -1.38 5.09 4.41
N PHE A 50 -0.93 6.31 4.09
CA PHE A 50 0.48 6.67 4.14
C PHE A 50 1.03 6.54 5.56
N GLU A 51 0.32 7.10 6.56
CA GLU A 51 0.68 6.98 7.97
C GLU A 51 0.77 5.51 8.44
N ALA A 52 -0.17 4.66 8.03
CA ALA A 52 -0.13 3.24 8.35
C ALA A 52 1.14 2.56 7.80
N LEU A 53 1.58 2.93 6.59
CA LEU A 53 2.83 2.42 6.02
C LEU A 53 4.07 2.96 6.75
N MET A 54 4.03 4.19 7.27
CA MET A 54 5.09 4.73 8.15
C MET A 54 5.21 3.91 9.44
N GLN A 55 4.07 3.59 10.07
CA GLN A 55 4.04 2.78 11.29
C GLN A 55 4.60 1.36 11.07
N LEU A 56 4.59 0.87 9.84
CA LEU A 56 5.20 -0.41 9.47
C LEU A 56 6.72 -0.35 9.28
N GLY A 57 7.32 0.84 9.32
CA GLY A 57 8.77 1.04 9.16
C GLY A 57 9.26 0.82 7.73
N ILE A 58 8.43 1.14 6.74
CA ILE A 58 8.79 1.03 5.30
C ILE A 58 8.94 2.39 4.62
N ASP A 59 9.06 3.46 5.40
CA ASP A 59 9.18 4.85 4.96
C ASP A 59 10.34 5.10 4.01
N GLU A 60 11.53 4.62 4.34
CA GLU A 60 12.69 4.76 3.46
C GLU A 60 12.47 4.09 2.09
N LYS A 61 11.78 2.95 2.07
CA LYS A 61 11.46 2.24 0.83
C LYS A 61 10.38 2.96 0.05
N LEU A 62 9.36 3.47 0.74
CA LEU A 62 8.26 4.20 0.13
C LEU A 62 8.74 5.52 -0.51
N ASN A 63 9.64 6.25 0.15
CA ASN A 63 10.23 7.49 -0.34
C ASN A 63 11.09 7.29 -1.61
N LYS A 64 11.55 6.07 -1.90
CA LYS A 64 12.28 5.73 -3.14
C LYS A 64 11.36 5.43 -4.31
N VAL A 65 10.07 5.24 -4.09
CA VAL A 65 9.09 5.00 -5.16
C VAL A 65 8.69 6.35 -5.76
N SER A 66 8.75 6.47 -7.09
CA SER A 66 8.25 7.65 -7.80
C SER A 66 6.79 7.91 -7.44
N ASN A 67 6.53 9.02 -6.77
CA ASN A 67 5.22 9.43 -6.31
C ASN A 67 5.04 10.94 -6.51
N HIS A 68 3.79 11.39 -6.48
CA HIS A 68 3.43 12.80 -6.46
C HIS A 68 2.46 13.04 -5.32
N SER A 69 2.80 13.98 -4.44
CA SER A 69 1.89 14.47 -3.41
C SER A 69 0.86 15.39 -4.05
N PRO A 70 -0.44 15.06 -4.04
CA PRO A 70 -1.48 15.96 -4.51
C PRO A 70 -1.58 17.15 -3.56
N CYS A 71 -1.18 18.33 -4.01
CA CYS A 71 -1.21 19.55 -3.18
C CYS A 71 -2.50 20.35 -3.32
N GLN A 72 -3.37 19.99 -4.29
CA GLN A 72 -4.57 20.74 -4.60
C GLN A 72 -5.67 19.83 -5.13
N LEU A 73 -6.89 20.07 -4.65
CA LEU A 73 -8.12 19.48 -5.18
C LEU A 73 -9.04 20.63 -5.61
N LYS A 74 -9.50 20.60 -6.86
CA LYS A 74 -10.43 21.59 -7.41
C LYS A 74 -11.74 20.93 -7.75
N PHE A 75 -12.85 21.56 -7.37
CA PHE A 75 -14.19 21.10 -7.70
C PHE A 75 -14.82 22.05 -8.71
N PHE A 76 -15.49 21.48 -9.72
CA PHE A 76 -16.15 22.25 -10.76
C PHE A 76 -17.63 21.87 -10.84
N LEU A 77 -18.50 22.86 -10.91
CA LEU A 77 -19.92 22.70 -11.20
C LEU A 77 -20.30 23.64 -12.34
N ASN A 78 -20.93 23.13 -13.40
CA ASN A 78 -21.29 23.90 -14.60
C ASN A 78 -20.10 24.71 -15.17
N LYS A 79 -18.92 24.08 -15.23
CA LYS A 79 -17.64 24.68 -15.68
C LYS A 79 -17.09 25.81 -14.80
N LYS A 80 -17.72 26.12 -13.66
CA LYS A 80 -17.23 27.09 -12.68
C LYS A 80 -16.55 26.36 -11.54
N GLN A 81 -15.34 26.79 -11.15
CA GLN A 81 -14.69 26.27 -9.95
C GLN A 81 -15.50 26.69 -8.71
N ILE A 82 -15.85 25.72 -7.87
CA ILE A 82 -16.61 25.92 -6.63
C ILE A 82 -15.77 25.72 -5.36
N LEU A 83 -14.63 25.02 -5.49
CA LEU A 83 -13.60 24.85 -4.46
C LEU A 83 -12.25 24.70 -5.16
#